data_AF-A0A8E0IQX5-F1
#
_entry.id   AF-A0A8E0IQX5-F1
#
_cell.length_a   1.000
_cell.length_b   1.000
_cell.length_c   1.000
_cell.angle_alpha   90.00
_cell.angle_beta   90.00
_cell.angle_gamma   90.00
#
_symmetry.space_group_name_H-M   'P 1'
#
loop_
_entity.id
_entity.type
_entity.pdbx_description
1 polymer ?
#
loop_
_entity_poly.entity_id
_entity_poly.type
_entity_poly.pdbx_seq_one_letter_code
_entity_poly.pdbx_strand_id
1 'polypeptide(L)'
;YQINSLVIKKVDAADSNQVLAGAVFRLTNDKGYSKELMTDANGLITFDNLKLGRYWLTEIKAPAGYTINPDYAKPVAIDIKSGDTIRMTITDQRHVLPSTEGGNNGNDVRHDQPSRRLLFGSFGDRDAITLVLLGIVILVIAGSTVILRRRRRS
;
A
#
# COMPACT_ATOMS: atom_id res chain seq x y z
N TYR A 1 9.98 -34.19 -9.18
CA TYR A 1 9.01 -33.07 -9.22
C TYR A 1 9.77 -31.78 -9.42
N GLN A 2 9.44 -30.99 -10.43
CA GLN A 2 9.96 -29.62 -10.52
C GLN A 2 9.23 -28.76 -9.48
N ILE A 3 9.98 -27.99 -8.70
CA ILE A 3 9.45 -26.99 -7.77
C ILE A 3 9.27 -25.69 -8.53
N ASN A 4 8.04 -25.16 -8.60
CA ASN A 4 7.79 -23.84 -9.20
C ASN A 4 7.59 -22.83 -8.07
N SER A 5 8.21 -21.67 -8.18
CA SER A 5 8.13 -20.64 -7.14
C SER A 5 8.05 -19.22 -7.70
N LEU A 6 7.44 -18.35 -6.92
CA LEU A 6 7.43 -16.90 -7.12
C LEU A 6 8.14 -16.26 -5.94
N VAL A 7 9.24 -15.57 -6.21
CA VAL A 7 10.01 -14.81 -5.23
C VAL A 7 9.80 -13.33 -5.48
N ILE A 8 9.42 -12.60 -4.45
CA ILE A 8 9.24 -11.14 -4.51
C ILE A 8 10.25 -10.49 -3.59
N LYS A 9 10.97 -9.49 -4.12
CA LYS A 9 11.80 -8.56 -3.35
C LYS A 9 11.13 -7.20 -3.30
N LYS A 10 10.91 -6.69 -2.10
CA LYS A 10 10.32 -5.37 -1.85
C LYS A 10 11.40 -4.36 -1.50
N VAL A 11 11.40 -3.23 -2.21
CA VAL A 11 12.40 -2.17 -2.04
C VAL A 11 11.75 -0.78 -2.10
N ASP A 12 12.48 0.23 -1.63
CA ASP A 12 12.11 1.63 -1.80
C ASP A 12 12.20 2.03 -3.28
N ALA A 13 11.24 2.82 -3.76
CA ALA A 13 11.20 3.28 -5.15
C ALA A 13 12.35 4.24 -5.51
N ALA A 14 12.86 5.00 -4.53
CA ALA A 14 13.97 5.92 -4.72
C ALA A 14 15.34 5.26 -4.46
N ASP A 15 15.38 4.17 -3.69
CA ASP A 15 16.61 3.43 -3.39
C ASP A 15 16.37 1.91 -3.37
N SER A 16 16.80 1.23 -4.43
CA SER A 16 16.63 -0.22 -4.56
C SER A 16 17.50 -1.05 -3.61
N ASN A 17 18.45 -0.44 -2.89
CA ASN A 17 19.20 -1.09 -1.81
C ASN A 17 18.45 -1.06 -0.48
N GLN A 18 17.50 -0.14 -0.32
CA GLN A 18 16.63 -0.08 0.85
C GLN A 18 15.52 -1.13 0.72
N VAL A 19 15.76 -2.32 1.28
CA VAL A 19 14.76 -3.39 1.37
C VAL A 19 13.66 -3.05 2.37
N LEU A 20 12.44 -3.54 2.10
CA LEU A 20 11.25 -3.20 2.89
C LEU A 20 10.56 -4.42 3.49
N ALA A 21 10.64 -4.54 4.82
CA ALA A 21 9.90 -5.53 5.60
C ALA A 21 8.45 -5.09 5.89
N GLY A 22 7.56 -6.05 6.10
CA GLY A 22 6.19 -5.78 6.55
C GLY A 22 5.17 -5.47 5.44
N ALA A 23 5.54 -5.56 4.16
CA ALA A 23 4.59 -5.54 3.05
C ALA A 23 3.83 -6.87 3.02
N VAL A 24 2.51 -6.86 2.82
CA VAL A 24 1.69 -8.08 2.72
C VAL A 24 1.22 -8.26 1.28
N PHE A 25 1.54 -9.42 0.70
CA PHE A 25 1.10 -9.81 -0.62
C PHE A 25 0.14 -11.00 -0.55
N ARG A 26 -0.89 -10.96 -1.39
CA ARG A 26 -1.80 -12.07 -1.64
C ARG A 26 -1.55 -12.64 -3.02
N LEU A 27 -1.44 -13.96 -3.10
CA LEU A 27 -1.45 -14.71 -4.35
C LEU A 27 -2.70 -15.59 -4.41
N THR A 28 -3.50 -15.44 -5.47
CA THR A 28 -4.70 -16.26 -5.69
C THR A 28 -4.70 -16.96 -7.05
N ASN A 29 -5.53 -17.99 -7.23
CA ASN A 29 -5.89 -18.51 -8.55
C ASN A 29 -7.38 -18.90 -8.65
N ASP A 30 -7.81 -19.26 -9.86
CA ASP A 30 -9.17 -19.69 -10.21
C ASP A 30 -9.53 -21.07 -9.67
N LYS A 31 -8.54 -21.87 -9.27
CA LYS A 31 -8.68 -23.21 -8.68
C LYS A 31 -8.74 -23.18 -7.14
N GLY A 32 -8.93 -22.01 -6.55
CA GLY A 32 -9.11 -21.84 -5.10
C GLY A 32 -7.81 -21.72 -4.29
N TYR A 33 -6.64 -21.56 -4.93
CA TYR A 33 -5.43 -21.17 -4.22
C TYR A 33 -5.61 -19.74 -3.69
N SER A 34 -5.28 -19.53 -2.41
CA SER A 34 -5.20 -18.21 -1.79
C SER A 34 -4.20 -18.27 -0.65
N LYS A 35 -3.14 -17.47 -0.73
CA LYS A 35 -2.11 -17.38 0.31
C LYS A 35 -1.67 -15.94 0.46
N GLU A 36 -1.58 -15.47 1.70
CA GLU A 36 -1.01 -14.17 2.04
C GLU A 36 0.34 -14.38 2.74
N LEU A 37 1.34 -13.62 2.34
CA LEU A 37 2.68 -13.63 2.92
C LEU A 37 3.16 -12.21 3.18
N MET A 38 3.94 -12.02 4.24
CA MET A 38 4.51 -10.75 4.62
C MET A 38 6.02 -10.75 4.36
N THR A 39 6.56 -9.65 3.82
CA THR A 39 8.01 -9.53 3.57
C THR A 39 8.80 -9.56 4.87
N ASP A 40 9.87 -10.36 4.84
CA ASP A 40 10.79 -10.52 5.96
C ASP A 40 11.73 -9.31 6.12
N ALA A 41 12.66 -9.40 7.06
CA ALA A 41 13.67 -8.36 7.31
C ALA A 41 14.56 -8.03 6.10
N ASN A 42 14.67 -8.95 5.13
CA ASN A 42 15.42 -8.76 3.89
C ASN A 42 14.53 -8.24 2.75
N GLY A 43 13.26 -7.95 3.03
CA GLY A 43 12.27 -7.55 2.04
C GLY A 43 11.83 -8.69 1.13
N LEU A 44 11.95 -9.96 1.55
CA LEU A 44 11.69 -11.12 0.70
C LEU A 44 10.43 -11.88 1.13
N ILE A 45 9.73 -12.43 0.14
CA ILE A 45 8.77 -13.53 0.29
C ILE A 45 8.94 -14.54 -0.84
N THR A 46 8.60 -15.79 -0.55
CA THR A 46 8.59 -16.89 -1.52
C THR A 46 7.27 -17.63 -1.45
N PHE A 47 6.53 -17.67 -2.56
CA PHE A 47 5.44 -18.61 -2.78
C PHE A 47 6.01 -19.86 -3.45
N ASP A 48 6.03 -20.97 -2.72
CA ASP A 48 6.61 -22.24 -3.11
C ASP A 48 5.53 -23.26 -3.53
N ASN A 49 5.98 -24.36 -4.13
CA ASN A 49 5.13 -25.50 -4.52
C ASN A 49 3.92 -25.11 -5.39
N LEU A 50 4.12 -24.12 -6.27
CA LEU A 50 3.05 -23.65 -7.15
C LEU A 50 2.77 -24.67 -8.26
N LYS A 51 1.49 -24.98 -8.45
CA LYS A 51 1.04 -25.74 -9.64
C LYS A 51 1.10 -24.84 -10.86
N LEU A 52 1.26 -25.44 -12.04
CA LEU A 52 1.20 -24.72 -13.30
C LEU A 52 -0.16 -24.04 -13.49
N GLY A 53 -0.14 -22.84 -14.05
CA GLY A 53 -1.33 -22.06 -14.33
C GLY A 53 -1.16 -20.58 -14.04
N ARG A 54 -2.27 -19.85 -14.17
CA ARG A 54 -2.35 -18.42 -13.94
C ARG A 54 -2.66 -18.12 -12.48
N TYR A 55 -1.97 -17.14 -11.93
CA TYR A 55 -2.18 -16.60 -10.60
C TYR A 55 -2.38 -15.09 -10.68
N TRP A 56 -2.91 -14.52 -9.59
CA TRP A 56 -3.05 -13.09 -9.41
C TRP A 56 -2.35 -12.65 -8.14
N LEU A 57 -1.37 -11.76 -8.29
CA LEU A 57 -0.67 -11.12 -7.19
C LEU A 57 -1.33 -9.79 -6.85
N THR A 58 -1.48 -9.48 -5.58
CA THR A 58 -1.95 -8.16 -5.10
C THR A 58 -1.20 -7.79 -3.84
N GLU A 59 -0.73 -6.57 -3.75
CA GLU A 59 -0.24 -6.01 -2.49
C GLU A 59 -1.44 -5.54 -1.66
N ILE A 60 -1.60 -6.12 -0.47
CA ILE A 60 -2.73 -5.88 0.43
C ILE A 60 -2.39 -4.78 1.45
N LYS A 61 -1.12 -4.68 1.80
CA LYS A 61 -0.63 -3.73 2.80
C LYS A 61 0.80 -3.33 2.44
N ALA A 62 1.04 -2.03 2.31
CA ALA A 62 2.39 -1.49 2.19
C ALA A 62 3.16 -1.58 3.53
N PRO A 63 4.50 -1.55 3.49
CA PRO A 63 5.34 -1.32 4.65
C PRO A 63 4.96 -0.04 5.41
N ALA A 64 5.30 0.03 6.70
CA ALA A 64 5.05 1.23 7.49
C ALA A 64 5.79 2.45 6.91
N GLY A 65 5.07 3.55 6.67
CA GLY A 65 5.64 4.77 6.08
C GLY A 65 5.73 4.77 4.55
N TYR A 66 5.10 3.79 3.89
CA TYR A 66 5.09 3.64 2.44
C TYR A 66 3.66 3.57 1.88
N THR A 67 3.52 3.99 0.62
CA THR A 67 2.28 3.86 -0.15
C THR A 67 2.40 2.68 -1.11
N ILE A 68 1.34 1.86 -1.18
CA ILE A 68 1.25 0.73 -2.12
C ILE A 68 1.45 1.24 -3.56
N ASN A 69 2.28 0.53 -4.31
CA ASN A 69 2.41 0.76 -5.74
C ASN A 69 1.07 0.53 -6.47
N PRO A 70 0.56 1.53 -7.23
CA PRO A 70 -0.73 1.42 -7.91
C PRO A 70 -0.82 0.25 -8.90
N ASP A 71 0.32 -0.18 -9.47
CA ASP A 71 0.37 -1.33 -10.38
C ASP A 71 0.03 -2.65 -9.67
N TYR A 72 0.25 -2.73 -8.35
CA TYR A 72 0.02 -3.91 -7.52
C TYR A 72 -1.14 -3.75 -6.52
N ALA A 73 -1.78 -2.59 -6.49
CA ALA A 73 -3.02 -2.35 -5.72
C ALA A 73 -4.21 -3.16 -6.26
N LYS A 74 -4.10 -3.69 -7.48
CA LYS A 74 -5.09 -4.56 -8.12
C LYS A 74 -4.45 -5.90 -8.51
N PRO A 75 -5.26 -6.96 -8.74
CA PRO A 75 -4.77 -8.25 -9.21
C PRO A 75 -3.92 -8.17 -10.49
N VAL A 76 -2.63 -8.51 -10.38
CA VAL A 76 -1.67 -8.63 -11.49
C VAL A 76 -1.51 -10.10 -11.89
N ALA A 77 -1.74 -10.42 -13.16
CA ALA A 77 -1.64 -11.79 -13.66
C ALA A 77 -0.18 -12.27 -13.75
N ILE A 78 0.07 -13.50 -13.29
CA ILE A 78 1.37 -14.18 -13.37
C ILE A 78 1.12 -15.60 -13.90
N ASP A 79 1.82 -15.99 -14.97
CA ASP A 79 1.69 -17.31 -15.57
C ASP A 79 2.86 -18.22 -15.12
N ILE A 80 2.57 -19.20 -14.24
CA ILE A 80 3.56 -20.18 -13.77
C ILE A 80 3.67 -21.33 -14.77
N LYS A 81 4.87 -21.51 -15.33
CA LYS A 81 5.22 -22.56 -16.30
C LYS A 81 6.25 -23.53 -15.69
N SER A 82 6.46 -24.68 -16.35
CA SER A 82 7.25 -25.78 -15.80
C SER A 82 8.72 -25.41 -15.62
N GLY A 83 9.25 -25.62 -14.41
CA GLY A 83 10.67 -25.44 -14.10
C GLY A 83 11.06 -23.99 -13.81
N ASP A 84 10.10 -23.11 -13.52
CA ASP A 84 10.33 -21.68 -13.38
C ASP A 84 10.42 -21.23 -11.91
N THR A 85 11.41 -20.38 -11.63
CA THR A 85 11.46 -19.55 -10.44
C THR A 85 11.36 -18.11 -10.90
N ILE A 86 10.14 -17.58 -10.83
CA ILE A 86 9.87 -16.20 -11.22
C ILE A 86 10.37 -15.29 -10.09
N ARG A 87 11.24 -14.34 -10.42
CA ARG A 87 11.74 -13.32 -9.50
C ARG A 87 11.19 -11.96 -9.89
N MET A 88 10.57 -11.26 -8.94
CA MET A 88 10.03 -9.91 -9.13
C MET A 88 10.62 -8.96 -8.10
N THR A 89 10.90 -7.73 -8.52
CA THR A 89 11.20 -6.63 -7.61
C THR A 89 10.03 -5.66 -7.66
N ILE A 90 9.44 -5.36 -6.50
CA ILE A 90 8.30 -4.45 -6.36
C ILE A 90 8.72 -3.27 -5.49
N THR A 91 8.51 -2.07 -5.99
CA THR A 91 8.91 -0.82 -5.32
C THR A 91 7.71 -0.15 -4.68
N ASP A 92 7.89 0.48 -3.51
CA ASP A 92 6.89 1.42 -2.95
C ASP A 92 7.53 2.79 -2.74
N GLN A 93 6.71 3.82 -2.83
CA GLN A 93 7.13 5.18 -2.54
C GLN A 93 6.97 5.47 -1.05
N ARG A 94 8.02 6.00 -0.43
CA ARG A 94 7.97 6.48 0.95
C ARG A 94 7.02 7.67 1.05
N HIS A 95 6.29 7.77 2.15
CA HIS A 95 5.61 9.02 2.50
C HIS A 95 6.65 10.12 2.65
N VAL A 96 6.64 11.09 1.75
CA VAL A 96 7.45 12.30 1.92
C VAL A 96 6.76 13.11 3.00
N LEU A 97 7.27 13.06 4.23
CA LEU A 97 6.92 14.08 5.21
C LEU A 97 7.38 15.42 4.63
N PRO A 98 6.53 16.46 4.63
CA PRO A 98 7.00 17.78 4.25
C PRO A 98 8.18 18.11 5.16
N SER A 99 9.37 18.21 4.58
CA SER A 99 10.50 18.82 5.27
C SER A 99 10.03 20.21 5.68
N THR A 100 10.01 20.50 6.98
CA THR A 100 9.93 21.89 7.43
C THR A 100 11.06 22.61 6.73
N GLU A 101 10.73 23.48 5.78
CA GLU A 101 11.69 24.39 5.16
C GLU A 101 12.41 25.12 6.30
N GLY A 102 13.65 24.71 6.56
CA GLY A 102 14.59 25.50 7.33
C GLY A 102 14.90 26.73 6.50
N GLY A 103 14.14 27.81 6.73
CA GLY A 103 14.44 29.13 6.20
C GLY A 103 15.78 29.59 6.74
N ASN A 104 16.80 29.56 5.89
CA ASN A 104 18.10 30.14 6.19
C ASN A 104 18.05 31.66 5.90
N ASN A 105 18.53 32.41 6.87
CA ASN A 105 18.33 33.82 7.14
C ASN A 105 18.95 34.78 6.09
N GLY A 106 18.29 35.93 5.88
CA GLY A 106 18.77 37.02 5.01
C GLY A 106 17.87 38.26 5.02
N ASN A 107 17.88 38.98 6.15
CA ASN A 107 17.74 40.44 6.27
C ASN A 107 16.49 41.14 5.67
N ASP A 108 15.50 41.48 6.51
CA ASP A 108 15.00 42.86 6.52
C ASP A 108 14.25 43.20 7.82
N VAL A 109 14.47 44.43 8.30
CA VAL A 109 13.86 44.98 9.53
C VAL A 109 12.59 45.72 9.16
N ARG A 110 11.45 45.38 9.79
CA ARG A 110 10.57 46.32 10.53
C ARG A 110 9.33 45.63 11.11
N HIS A 111 9.06 46.00 12.35
CA HIS A 111 7.96 45.62 13.21
C HIS A 111 6.73 46.46 12.86
N ASP A 112 5.60 45.80 12.59
CA ASP A 112 4.26 46.06 13.14
C ASP A 112 3.16 45.71 12.12
N GLN A 113 2.48 44.57 12.34
CA GLN A 113 1.05 44.45 12.02
C GLN A 113 0.37 43.46 13.00
N PRO A 114 -0.85 43.78 13.45
CA PRO A 114 -1.49 43.14 14.59
C PRO A 114 -1.92 41.72 14.24
N SER A 115 -1.81 40.82 15.22
CA SER A 115 -2.30 39.44 15.17
C SER A 115 -3.79 39.40 14.83
N ARG A 116 -4.13 39.36 13.54
CA ARG A 116 -5.49 39.20 13.07
C ARG A 116 -5.67 37.81 12.49
N ARG A 117 -6.18 36.95 13.39
CA ARG A 117 -7.20 35.92 13.21
C ARG A 117 -7.02 35.02 11.98
N LEU A 118 -6.87 33.73 12.23
CA LEU A 118 -7.09 32.65 11.27
C LEU A 118 -8.42 32.90 10.52
N LEU A 119 -8.34 33.53 9.34
CA LEU A 119 -9.45 33.66 8.42
C LEU A 119 -9.54 32.34 7.67
N PHE A 120 -10.42 31.47 8.16
CA PHE A 120 -10.99 30.42 7.33
C PHE A 120 -11.77 31.09 6.19
N GLY A 121 -11.27 30.91 4.96
CA GLY A 121 -11.95 31.25 3.72
C GLY A 121 -11.01 30.91 2.56
N SER A 122 -11.42 30.28 1.48
CA SER A 122 -12.76 29.87 1.03
C SER A 122 -12.53 29.03 -0.22
N PHE A 123 -13.14 27.84 -0.28
CA PHE A 123 -13.57 27.08 -1.46
C PHE A 123 -12.66 27.10 -2.71
N GLY A 124 -11.88 26.02 -2.90
CA GLY A 124 -11.15 25.77 -4.15
C GLY A 124 -10.63 24.34 -4.36
N ASP A 125 -10.12 23.67 -3.32
CA ASP A 125 -9.37 22.42 -3.51
C ASP A 125 -10.02 21.23 -2.79
N ARG A 126 -10.25 20.14 -3.52
CA ARG A 126 -10.97 18.94 -3.08
C ARG A 126 -10.10 17.96 -2.30
N ASP A 127 -9.04 18.42 -1.65
CA ASP A 127 -8.18 17.56 -0.84
C ASP A 127 -8.05 18.15 0.55
N ALA A 128 -9.18 18.00 1.24
CA ALA A 128 -9.42 18.38 2.61
C ALA A 128 -8.32 17.85 3.54
N ILE A 129 -7.99 18.72 4.49
CA ILE A 129 -7.51 18.36 5.81
C ILE A 129 -8.43 17.25 6.38
N THR A 130 -7.97 15.99 6.33
CA THR A 130 -8.58 14.88 7.08
C THR A 130 -7.50 13.94 7.66
N LEU A 131 -7.18 14.22 8.92
CA LEU A 131 -7.03 13.27 10.03
C LEU A 131 -6.04 12.09 9.87
N VAL A 132 -4.84 12.34 10.43
CA VAL A 132 -4.17 11.56 11.48
C VAL A 132 -4.80 10.19 11.82
N LEU A 133 -3.98 9.15 11.63
CA LEU A 133 -3.98 7.84 12.28
C LEU A 133 -5.32 7.09 12.34
N LEU A 134 -5.48 6.09 11.48
CA LEU A 134 -6.31 4.96 11.82
C LEU A 134 -5.62 3.65 11.40
N GLY A 135 -4.76 3.16 12.29
CA GLY A 135 -4.60 1.73 12.43
C GLY A 135 -5.92 1.17 12.96
N ILE A 136 -6.76 0.62 12.09
CA ILE A 136 -7.82 -0.29 12.51
C ILE A 136 -7.63 -1.61 11.79
N VAL A 137 -7.15 -2.56 12.60
CA VAL A 137 -7.40 -3.98 12.45
C VAL A 137 -8.93 -4.19 12.44
N ILE A 138 -9.49 -4.64 11.33
CA ILE A 138 -10.84 -5.24 11.33
C ILE A 138 -10.67 -6.74 11.10
N LEU A 139 -10.67 -7.49 12.21
CA LEU A 139 -11.07 -8.89 12.25
C LEU A 139 -12.57 -8.96 11.95
N VAL A 140 -12.98 -9.36 10.74
CA VAL A 140 -14.36 -9.80 10.52
C VAL A 140 -14.41 -11.30 10.75
N ILE A 141 -14.66 -11.66 12.01
CA ILE A 141 -15.20 -12.96 12.38
C ILE A 141 -16.70 -12.92 12.09
N ALA A 142 -17.12 -13.86 11.23
CA ALA A 142 -18.42 -14.53 11.16
C ALA A 142 -19.73 -13.72 11.22
N GLY A 143 -20.53 -13.89 10.17
CA GLY A 143 -21.94 -14.28 10.34
C GLY A 143 -22.99 -13.18 10.21
N SER A 144 -23.95 -13.44 9.32
CA SER A 144 -25.37 -13.09 9.46
C SER A 144 -25.86 -11.80 8.78
N THR A 145 -26.32 -12.03 7.54
CA THR A 145 -27.53 -11.47 6.88
C THR A 145 -27.62 -9.97 6.57
N VAL A 146 -27.48 -9.71 5.27
CA VAL A 146 -28.13 -8.65 4.49
C VAL A 146 -29.63 -8.55 4.81
N ILE A 147 -30.09 -7.37 5.21
CA ILE A 147 -31.51 -6.98 5.17
C ILE A 147 -31.62 -5.62 4.48
N LEU A 148 -32.02 -5.64 3.21
CA LEU A 148 -32.56 -4.50 2.48
C LEU A 148 -34.05 -4.36 2.84
N ARG A 149 -34.47 -3.20 3.34
CA ARG A 149 -35.91 -2.87 3.40
C ARG A 149 -36.19 -1.50 2.80
N ARG A 150 -36.71 -1.53 1.58
CA ARG A 150 -37.35 -0.42 0.86
C ARG A 150 -38.65 -0.03 1.58
N ARG A 151 -38.86 1.26 1.85
CA ARG A 151 -40.20 1.82 2.07
C ARG A 151 -40.36 3.12 1.29
N ARG A 152 -41.24 3.08 0.30
CA ARG A 152 -41.81 4.24 -0.40
C ARG A 152 -42.49 5.15 0.63
N ARG A 153 -42.39 6.47 0.44
CA ARG A 153 -43.31 7.44 1.01
C ARG A 153 -44.16 8.04 -0.11
N SER A 154 -45.39 8.35 0.28
CA SER A 154 -46.59 8.67 -0.49
C SER A 154 -46.45 9.82 -1.46
#